data_AF-A0A1G3IFV6-F1
#
_entry.id   AF-A0A1G3IFV6-F1
#
_cell.length_a   1.000
_cell.length_b   1.000
_cell.length_c   1.000
_cell.angle_alpha   90.00
_cell.angle_beta   90.00
_cell.angle_gamma   90.00
#
_symmetry.space_group_name_H-M   'P 1'
#
loop_
_entity.id
_entity.type
_entity.pdbx_description
1 polymer ?
#
loop_
_entity_poly.entity_id
_entity_poly.type
_entity_poly.pdbx_seq_one_letter_code
_entity_poly.pdbx_strand_id
1 'polypeptide(L)'
;MAIAPQASFVEAPPEDESGRFKRILVALDASDHADRALAEALRLVNTSDGVIIGIHAYAAKLHDRRFRQMEGGLPERYLEEQEMERQREVHDSLITRGLDIISDSYHDAAERSCKEAGRPYQRLSPEGKNYRRIVEAVENGDYSLLALGALGLGGIPGSVIGSVCERVVRRSAIDVLVIRDPERAIGDGPVVVGVDGSAQSFGALKTGFAISRRLGIPLHAVAAYDPYYHYVAFNKIAGVLSDEAGKVFRFKEQEKLHEELIDDGLAKIYQAHLEVARVMAEEEGVKLTLELLDGKPYRAIADYLGKVGASLLIIGKIGIHADSYLDIGGNAENLLRTAPCHVWLGRTTYVPPLDVVAEETMTWSNEAEEMLNRAPEFARGMARTAVMRLAQDSGHTFITRSMVEEVAKKLMPGGGGGKCPYSGQDKEKAKQELTWTDEATALVEGLNDKALAGNIRLRAEKSAHREGREKVKAVDVLKFLDGGGE
;
A
#
# COMPACT_ATOMS: atom_id res chain seq x y z
N MET A 1 -45.25 -25.57 -31.10
CA MET A 1 -45.10 -24.46 -30.13
C MET A 1 -43.68 -24.55 -29.58
N ALA A 2 -42.73 -23.89 -30.23
CA ALA A 2 -41.33 -23.85 -29.80
C ALA A 2 -41.14 -22.59 -28.96
N ILE A 3 -40.70 -22.75 -27.71
CA ILE A 3 -40.45 -21.67 -26.76
C ILE A 3 -39.13 -21.02 -27.14
N ALA A 4 -39.16 -19.72 -27.43
CA ALA A 4 -37.98 -18.91 -27.73
C ALA A 4 -37.10 -18.77 -26.47
N PRO A 5 -35.76 -18.72 -26.59
CA PRO A 5 -34.89 -18.54 -25.44
C PRO A 5 -35.00 -17.10 -24.94
N GLN A 6 -35.22 -16.94 -23.64
CA GLN A 6 -35.23 -15.65 -22.96
C GLN A 6 -33.83 -15.02 -23.05
N ALA A 7 -33.76 -13.80 -23.56
CA ALA A 7 -32.57 -12.98 -23.52
C ALA A 7 -32.21 -12.71 -22.05
N SER A 8 -31.03 -13.16 -21.63
CA SER A 8 -30.45 -12.80 -20.34
C SER A 8 -30.15 -11.30 -20.33
N PHE A 9 -30.88 -10.55 -19.51
CA PHE A 9 -30.55 -9.17 -19.20
C PHE A 9 -29.19 -9.16 -18.48
N VAL A 10 -28.16 -8.70 -19.18
CA VAL A 10 -26.90 -8.31 -18.54
C VAL A 10 -27.19 -6.98 -17.86
N GLU A 11 -27.24 -6.97 -16.53
CA GLU A 11 -27.37 -5.73 -15.75
C GLU A 11 -26.26 -4.75 -16.16
N ALA A 12 -26.62 -3.48 -16.31
CA ALA A 12 -25.65 -2.44 -16.62
C ALA A 12 -24.63 -2.34 -15.48
N PRO A 13 -23.33 -2.18 -15.78
CA PRO A 13 -22.31 -2.05 -14.74
C PRO A 13 -22.60 -0.81 -13.88
N PRO A 14 -22.31 -0.85 -12.57
CA PRO A 14 -22.54 0.27 -11.65
C PRO A 14 -21.78 1.53 -12.09
N GLU A 15 -22.27 2.73 -11.73
CA GLU A 15 -21.80 4.03 -12.23
C GLU A 15 -20.27 4.27 -12.08
N ASP A 16 -19.60 3.67 -11.08
CA ASP A 16 -18.15 3.73 -10.83
C ASP A 16 -17.31 2.94 -11.88
N GLU A 17 -17.90 1.98 -12.59
CA GLU A 17 -17.20 1.21 -13.63
C GLU A 17 -17.21 1.90 -15.01
N SER A 18 -18.06 2.93 -15.19
CA SER A 18 -18.31 3.54 -16.50
C SER A 18 -17.07 4.20 -17.14
N GLY A 19 -16.11 4.67 -16.34
CA GLY A 19 -14.87 5.30 -16.82
C GLY A 19 -13.64 4.38 -16.89
N ARG A 20 -13.57 3.31 -16.07
CA ARG A 20 -12.30 2.61 -15.76
C ARG A 20 -11.71 1.84 -16.94
N PHE A 21 -12.53 1.36 -17.87
CA PHE A 21 -12.09 0.63 -19.07
C PHE A 21 -12.58 1.26 -20.37
N LYS A 22 -12.79 2.57 -20.36
CA LYS A 22 -13.33 3.30 -21.51
C LYS A 22 -12.27 3.62 -22.56
N ARG A 23 -11.08 4.07 -22.15
CA ARG A 23 -9.98 4.41 -23.08
C ARG A 23 -8.69 3.76 -22.61
N ILE A 24 -8.32 2.67 -23.26
CA ILE A 24 -7.12 1.90 -22.93
C ILE A 24 -6.02 2.21 -23.95
N LEU A 25 -4.90 2.74 -23.46
CA LEU A 25 -3.69 2.94 -24.24
C LEU A 25 -2.88 1.64 -24.24
N VAL A 26 -2.50 1.11 -25.40
CA VAL A 26 -1.74 -0.14 -25.53
C VAL A 26 -0.44 0.13 -26.26
N ALA A 27 0.69 -0.13 -25.60
CA ALA A 27 2.00 -0.01 -26.24
C ALA A 27 2.24 -1.19 -27.20
N LEU A 28 2.58 -0.87 -28.45
CA LEU A 28 2.75 -1.84 -29.53
C LEU A 28 4.21 -1.92 -29.95
N ASP A 29 4.73 -3.12 -30.12
CA ASP A 29 6.00 -3.40 -30.80
C ASP A 29 6.03 -4.77 -31.48
N ALA A 30 4.87 -5.45 -31.60
CA ALA A 30 4.72 -6.83 -32.11
C ALA A 30 5.59 -7.87 -31.40
N SER A 31 6.02 -7.61 -30.16
CA SER A 31 6.52 -8.66 -29.27
C SER A 31 5.35 -9.46 -28.69
N ASP A 32 5.59 -10.72 -28.35
CA ASP A 32 4.56 -11.59 -27.76
C ASP A 32 3.91 -10.96 -26.50
N HIS A 33 4.68 -10.18 -25.73
CA HIS A 33 4.19 -9.50 -24.54
C HIS A 33 3.27 -8.32 -24.88
N ALA A 34 3.59 -7.55 -25.93
CA ALA A 34 2.73 -6.47 -26.41
C ALA A 34 1.45 -7.01 -27.05
N ASP A 35 1.54 -8.11 -27.79
CA ASP A 35 0.39 -8.76 -28.41
C ASP A 35 -0.57 -9.34 -27.35
N ARG A 36 -0.03 -9.96 -26.30
CA ARG A 36 -0.81 -10.34 -25.12
C ARG A 36 -1.40 -9.13 -24.40
N ALA A 37 -0.68 -8.00 -24.32
CA ALA A 37 -1.22 -6.77 -23.71
C ALA A 37 -2.44 -6.25 -24.47
N LEU A 38 -2.41 -6.30 -25.81
CA LEU A 38 -3.57 -5.98 -26.64
C LEU A 38 -4.72 -6.97 -26.40
N ALA A 39 -4.42 -8.28 -26.34
CA ALA A 39 -5.44 -9.31 -26.10
C ALA A 39 -6.15 -9.11 -24.75
N GLU A 40 -5.40 -8.85 -23.66
CA GLU A 40 -6.01 -8.58 -22.35
C GLU A 40 -6.76 -7.24 -22.33
N ALA A 41 -6.24 -6.20 -22.99
CA ALA A 41 -6.93 -4.92 -23.12
C ALA A 41 -8.29 -5.09 -23.83
N LEU A 42 -8.37 -5.92 -24.88
CA LEU A 42 -9.63 -6.22 -25.58
C LEU A 42 -10.66 -6.95 -24.72
N ARG A 43 -10.22 -7.77 -23.77
CA ARG A 43 -11.10 -8.45 -22.80
C ARG A 43 -11.62 -7.48 -21.73
N LEU A 44 -10.80 -6.50 -21.35
CA LEU A 44 -11.13 -5.52 -20.32
C LEU A 44 -11.90 -4.30 -20.84
N VAL A 45 -11.67 -3.86 -22.07
CA VAL A 45 -12.27 -2.63 -22.63
C VAL A 45 -13.80 -2.70 -22.68
N ASN A 46 -14.47 -1.62 -22.27
CA ASN A 46 -15.93 -1.54 -22.17
C ASN A 46 -16.63 -1.93 -23.48
N THR A 47 -17.75 -2.65 -23.34
CA THR A 47 -18.42 -3.28 -24.48
C THR A 47 -19.22 -2.31 -25.33
N SER A 48 -19.73 -1.23 -24.74
CA SER A 48 -20.63 -0.26 -25.38
C SER A 48 -19.90 0.98 -25.88
N ASP A 49 -18.94 1.51 -25.12
CA ASP A 49 -18.31 2.81 -25.38
C ASP A 49 -16.77 2.79 -25.23
N GLY A 50 -16.19 1.60 -25.12
CA GLY A 50 -14.77 1.41 -24.95
C GLY A 50 -13.97 1.55 -26.25
N VAL A 51 -12.79 2.15 -26.18
CA VAL A 51 -11.88 2.43 -27.29
C VAL A 51 -10.47 1.94 -26.94
N ILE A 52 -9.82 1.24 -27.88
CA ILE A 52 -8.40 0.90 -27.80
C ILE A 52 -7.61 1.96 -28.57
N ILE A 53 -6.55 2.47 -27.95
CA ILE A 53 -5.61 3.37 -28.57
C ILE A 53 -4.27 2.66 -28.62
N GLY A 54 -3.81 2.30 -29.82
CA GLY A 54 -2.46 1.76 -29.99
C GLY A 54 -1.45 2.88 -29.98
N ILE A 55 -0.34 2.71 -29.27
CA ILE A 55 0.81 3.62 -29.32
C ILE A 55 2.10 2.89 -29.69
N HIS A 56 2.77 3.38 -30.73
CA HIS A 56 4.14 2.98 -31.04
C HIS A 56 4.99 4.22 -31.28
N ALA A 57 6.03 4.39 -30.47
CA ALA A 57 6.94 5.52 -30.56
C ALA A 57 8.23 5.09 -31.27
N TYR A 58 8.63 5.84 -32.29
CA TYR A 58 9.82 5.57 -33.10
C TYR A 58 10.75 6.77 -33.13
N ALA A 59 12.06 6.55 -33.30
CA ALA A 59 13.07 7.58 -33.09
C ALA A 59 13.97 7.84 -34.31
N ALA A 60 13.37 8.23 -35.45
CA ALA A 60 14.09 8.51 -36.70
C ALA A 60 15.26 9.50 -36.50
N LYS A 61 15.00 10.68 -35.92
CA LYS A 61 16.03 11.70 -35.65
C LYS A 61 17.22 11.22 -34.80
N LEU A 62 17.01 10.25 -33.89
CA LEU A 62 18.11 9.71 -33.10
C LEU A 62 19.03 8.84 -33.95
N HIS A 63 18.46 8.09 -34.89
CA HIS A 63 19.20 7.27 -35.83
C HIS A 63 20.05 8.15 -36.76
N ASP A 64 19.48 9.22 -37.31
CA ASP A 64 20.19 10.16 -38.19
C ASP A 64 21.37 10.83 -37.50
N ARG A 65 21.19 11.21 -36.22
CA ARG A 65 22.28 11.77 -35.42
C ARG A 65 23.43 10.77 -35.24
N ARG A 66 23.13 9.48 -35.03
CA ARG A 66 24.16 8.45 -34.85
C ARG A 66 24.88 8.15 -36.16
N PHE A 67 24.15 8.10 -37.27
CA PHE A 67 24.75 7.99 -38.60
C PHE A 67 25.77 9.10 -38.83
N ARG A 68 25.40 10.37 -38.57
CA ARG A 68 26.30 11.52 -38.72
C ARG A 68 27.57 11.43 -37.84
N GLN A 69 27.49 10.81 -36.67
CA GLN A 69 28.65 10.61 -35.78
C GLN A 69 29.57 9.48 -36.26
N MET A 70 29.06 8.54 -37.05
CA MET A 70 29.81 7.40 -37.59
C MET A 70 30.52 7.73 -38.91
N GLU A 71 30.20 8.85 -39.56
CA GLU A 71 30.70 9.22 -40.89
C GLU A 71 32.23 9.16 -41.00
N GLY A 72 32.96 9.62 -39.98
CA GLY A 72 34.42 9.59 -39.96
C GLY A 72 35.05 8.20 -39.82
N GLY A 73 34.26 7.16 -39.55
CA GLY A 73 34.70 5.76 -39.45
C GLY A 73 34.21 4.88 -40.60
N LEU A 74 33.58 5.45 -41.62
CA LEU A 74 33.11 4.70 -42.77
C LEU A 74 34.28 4.27 -43.68
N PRO A 75 34.15 3.12 -44.40
CA PRO A 75 35.16 2.68 -45.36
C PRO A 75 35.53 3.74 -46.41
N GLU A 76 36.77 3.74 -46.91
CA GLU A 76 37.32 4.76 -47.83
C GLU A 76 36.42 5.11 -49.01
N ARG A 77 35.71 4.11 -49.59
CA ARG A 77 34.77 4.31 -50.70
C ARG A 77 33.61 5.27 -50.42
N TYR A 78 33.34 5.58 -49.14
CA TYR A 78 32.33 6.53 -48.73
C TYR A 78 32.91 7.88 -48.33
N LEU A 79 34.24 8.06 -48.22
CA LEU A 79 34.83 9.31 -47.73
C LEU A 79 34.84 10.45 -48.76
N GLU A 80 34.33 10.22 -49.98
CA GLU A 80 34.11 11.27 -50.97
C GLU A 80 32.87 12.11 -50.60
N GLU A 81 33.01 13.44 -50.66
CA GLU A 81 31.97 14.40 -50.23
C GLU A 81 30.61 14.17 -50.91
N GLN A 82 30.61 13.99 -52.24
CA GLN A 82 29.38 13.75 -53.02
C GLN A 82 28.71 12.43 -52.63
N GLU A 83 29.50 11.38 -52.38
CA GLU A 83 28.96 10.10 -51.94
C GLU A 83 28.43 10.20 -50.50
N MET A 84 29.09 10.93 -49.60
CA MET A 84 28.58 11.19 -48.25
C MET A 84 27.24 11.93 -48.25
N GLU A 85 27.11 12.99 -49.05
CA GLU A 85 25.84 13.72 -49.18
C GLU A 85 24.72 12.80 -49.68
N ARG A 86 25.00 12.01 -50.72
CA ARG A 86 24.07 11.00 -51.23
C ARG A 86 23.70 9.97 -50.17
N GLN A 87 24.67 9.47 -49.39
CA GLN A 87 24.40 8.50 -48.33
C GLN A 87 23.53 9.09 -47.22
N ARG A 88 23.71 10.37 -46.86
CA ARG A 88 22.82 11.05 -45.91
C ARG A 88 21.39 11.12 -46.41
N GLU A 89 21.18 11.55 -47.65
CA GLU A 89 19.83 11.63 -48.24
C GLU A 89 19.15 10.26 -48.33
N VAL A 90 19.89 9.25 -48.81
CA VAL A 90 19.40 7.88 -48.90
C VAL A 90 19.03 7.37 -47.50
N HIS A 91 19.93 7.52 -46.53
CA HIS A 91 19.72 7.08 -45.15
C HIS A 91 18.51 7.76 -44.50
N ASP A 92 18.44 9.11 -44.48
CA ASP A 92 17.31 9.86 -43.90
C ASP A 92 15.98 9.36 -44.50
N SER A 93 15.95 9.20 -45.84
CA SER A 93 14.73 8.82 -46.54
C SER A 93 14.33 7.36 -46.32
N LEU A 94 15.29 6.44 -46.19
CA LEU A 94 15.03 5.01 -45.96
C LEU A 94 14.65 4.75 -44.51
N ILE A 95 15.35 5.38 -43.56
CA ILE A 95 15.10 5.16 -42.14
C ILE A 95 13.80 5.82 -41.70
N THR A 96 13.56 7.08 -42.09
CA THR A 96 12.31 7.76 -41.71
C THR A 96 11.10 7.02 -42.28
N ARG A 97 11.06 6.78 -43.60
CA ARG A 97 9.96 6.02 -44.23
C ARG A 97 9.88 4.59 -43.73
N GLY A 98 11.02 3.94 -43.49
CA GLY A 98 11.06 2.57 -43.00
C GLY A 98 10.46 2.43 -41.60
N LEU A 99 10.82 3.33 -40.68
CA LEU A 99 10.27 3.35 -39.33
C LEU A 99 8.79 3.72 -39.31
N ASP A 100 8.35 4.63 -40.17
CA ASP A 100 6.92 4.96 -40.35
C ASP A 100 6.14 3.71 -40.81
N ILE A 101 6.62 3.01 -41.85
CA ILE A 101 5.98 1.78 -42.37
C ILE A 101 5.92 0.67 -41.31
N ILE A 102 7.00 0.49 -40.54
CA ILE A 102 7.02 -0.50 -39.44
C ILE A 102 5.98 -0.13 -38.38
N SER A 103 5.91 1.15 -38.00
CA SER A 103 4.91 1.64 -37.05
C SER A 103 3.49 1.42 -37.54
N ASP A 104 3.21 1.75 -38.81
CA ASP A 104 1.92 1.50 -39.44
C ASP A 104 1.58 0.01 -39.47
N SER A 105 2.55 -0.86 -39.72
CA SER A 105 2.36 -2.31 -39.73
C SER A 105 1.95 -2.86 -38.35
N TYR A 106 2.54 -2.33 -37.27
CA TYR A 106 2.12 -2.68 -35.90
C TYR A 106 0.68 -2.23 -35.61
N HIS A 107 0.33 -1.03 -36.06
CA HIS A 107 -1.04 -0.54 -35.94
C HIS A 107 -2.03 -1.36 -36.80
N ASP A 108 -1.66 -1.77 -38.02
CA ASP A 108 -2.49 -2.62 -38.88
C ASP A 108 -2.78 -3.98 -38.24
N ALA A 109 -1.79 -4.57 -37.56
CA ALA A 109 -1.99 -5.79 -36.80
C ALA A 109 -2.97 -5.59 -35.64
N ALA A 110 -2.77 -4.53 -34.85
CA ALA A 110 -3.65 -4.24 -33.72
C ALA A 110 -5.08 -3.87 -34.13
N GLU A 111 -5.24 -3.11 -35.21
CA GLU A 111 -6.54 -2.72 -35.75
C GLU A 111 -7.33 -3.93 -36.24
N ARG A 112 -6.66 -4.92 -36.86
CA ARG A 112 -7.32 -6.18 -37.24
C ARG A 112 -7.90 -6.91 -36.02
N SER A 113 -7.10 -7.08 -34.97
CA SER A 113 -7.57 -7.71 -33.71
C SER A 113 -8.73 -6.93 -33.08
N CYS A 114 -8.68 -5.59 -33.09
CA CYS A 114 -9.76 -4.76 -32.58
C CYS A 114 -11.03 -4.90 -33.42
N LYS A 115 -10.91 -4.93 -34.75
CA LYS A 115 -12.03 -5.09 -35.68
C LYS A 115 -12.71 -6.46 -35.52
N GLU A 116 -11.93 -7.52 -35.35
CA GLU A 116 -12.43 -8.87 -35.06
C GLU A 116 -13.21 -8.91 -33.74
N ALA A 117 -12.75 -8.16 -32.73
CA ALA A 117 -13.44 -8.01 -31.45
C ALA A 117 -14.59 -6.97 -31.45
N GLY A 118 -14.86 -6.31 -32.59
CA GLY A 118 -15.88 -5.27 -32.69
C GLY A 118 -15.58 -4.02 -31.85
N ARG A 119 -14.30 -3.67 -31.68
CA ARG A 119 -13.84 -2.53 -30.87
C ARG A 119 -13.29 -1.39 -31.73
N PRO A 120 -13.66 -0.12 -31.44
CA PRO A 120 -13.01 1.04 -32.03
C PRO A 120 -11.51 1.07 -31.73
N TYR A 121 -10.73 1.44 -32.74
CA TYR A 121 -9.28 1.56 -32.65
C TYR A 121 -8.80 2.95 -33.07
N GLN A 122 -7.83 3.50 -32.36
CA GLN A 122 -7.16 4.76 -32.71
C GLN A 122 -5.64 4.56 -32.73
N ARG A 123 -4.98 5.20 -33.70
CA ARG A 123 -3.52 5.15 -33.87
C ARG A 123 -2.84 6.34 -33.22
N LEU A 124 -1.72 6.10 -32.56
CA LEU A 124 -0.84 7.13 -32.02
C LEU A 124 0.62 6.76 -32.28
N SER A 125 1.26 7.42 -33.25
CA SER A 125 2.65 7.13 -33.65
C SER A 125 3.58 8.33 -33.42
N PRO A 126 3.91 8.68 -32.17
CA PRO A 126 4.71 9.87 -31.89
C PRO A 126 6.20 9.65 -32.16
N GLU A 127 6.84 10.59 -32.85
CA GLU A 127 8.28 10.59 -33.06
C GLU A 127 9.04 10.98 -31.77
N GLY A 128 9.98 10.13 -31.33
CA GLY A 128 10.88 10.41 -30.22
C GLY A 128 11.33 9.17 -29.46
N LYS A 129 11.97 9.38 -28.29
CA LYS A 129 12.37 8.29 -27.40
C LYS A 129 11.13 7.57 -26.85
N ASN A 130 11.09 6.24 -26.99
CA ASN A 130 9.89 5.43 -26.74
C ASN A 130 9.23 5.72 -25.38
N TYR A 131 9.98 5.53 -24.29
CA TYR A 131 9.45 5.73 -22.93
C TYR A 131 8.94 7.16 -22.71
N ARG A 132 9.60 8.16 -23.29
CA ARG A 132 9.24 9.57 -23.11
C ARG A 132 7.93 9.89 -23.83
N ARG A 133 7.79 9.42 -25.07
CA ARG A 133 6.58 9.61 -25.85
C ARG A 133 5.38 8.89 -25.25
N ILE A 134 5.58 7.69 -24.68
CA ILE A 134 4.52 6.96 -23.98
C ILE A 134 4.08 7.72 -22.72
N VAL A 135 5.01 8.20 -21.91
CA VAL A 135 4.69 9.00 -20.71
C VAL A 135 3.97 10.30 -21.08
N GLU A 136 4.46 11.04 -22.09
CA GLU A 136 3.81 12.27 -22.55
C GLU A 136 2.40 11.98 -23.12
N ALA A 137 2.20 10.84 -23.78
CA ALA A 137 0.85 10.45 -24.23
C ALA A 137 -0.07 10.23 -23.03
N VAL A 138 0.38 9.47 -22.02
CA VAL A 138 -0.35 9.25 -20.77
C VAL A 138 -0.69 10.56 -20.06
N GLU A 139 0.22 11.51 -20.00
CA GLU A 139 0.02 12.80 -19.32
C GLU A 139 -0.96 13.73 -20.06
N ASN A 140 -0.95 13.69 -21.40
CA ASN A 140 -1.74 14.62 -22.22
C ASN A 140 -3.07 14.04 -22.72
N GLY A 141 -3.29 12.74 -22.56
CA GLY A 141 -4.49 12.06 -23.02
C GLY A 141 -5.39 11.60 -21.88
N ASP A 142 -6.67 11.44 -22.19
CA ASP A 142 -7.68 10.94 -21.25
C ASP A 142 -7.74 9.41 -21.26
N TYR A 143 -6.71 8.76 -20.72
CA TYR A 143 -6.62 7.30 -20.68
C TYR A 143 -6.83 6.79 -19.26
N SER A 144 -7.60 5.72 -19.11
CA SER A 144 -7.85 5.11 -17.80
C SER A 144 -6.81 4.02 -17.44
N LEU A 145 -6.17 3.45 -18.46
CA LEU A 145 -5.19 2.37 -18.33
C LEU A 145 -4.13 2.47 -19.43
N LEU A 146 -2.87 2.25 -19.07
CA LEU A 146 -1.81 1.90 -20.00
C LEU A 146 -1.49 0.39 -19.89
N ALA A 147 -1.61 -0.36 -20.98
CA ALA A 147 -1.16 -1.75 -21.08
C ALA A 147 0.14 -1.83 -21.88
N LEU A 148 1.13 -2.57 -21.38
CA LEU A 148 2.40 -2.81 -22.06
C LEU A 148 3.03 -4.15 -21.68
N GLY A 149 3.93 -4.64 -22.53
CA GLY A 149 4.77 -5.78 -22.24
C GLY A 149 5.89 -5.46 -21.23
N ALA A 150 6.21 -6.42 -20.37
CA ALA A 150 7.39 -6.38 -19.51
C ALA A 150 8.67 -6.38 -20.33
N LEU A 151 8.68 -7.11 -21.45
CA LEU A 151 9.76 -7.16 -22.43
C LEU A 151 9.21 -6.72 -23.79
N GLY A 152 10.11 -6.23 -24.65
CA GLY A 152 9.81 -5.90 -26.04
C GLY A 152 10.75 -6.65 -26.98
N LEU A 153 10.79 -6.27 -28.26
CA LEU A 153 11.60 -6.94 -29.31
C LEU A 153 13.10 -7.11 -28.98
N GLY A 154 13.66 -6.21 -28.16
CA GLY A 154 15.07 -6.25 -27.76
C GLY A 154 15.37 -7.11 -26.53
N GLY A 155 14.42 -7.92 -26.06
CA GLY A 155 14.59 -8.79 -24.90
C GLY A 155 15.69 -9.84 -25.12
N ILE A 156 16.58 -10.02 -24.15
CA ILE A 156 17.58 -11.09 -24.14
C ILE A 156 17.16 -12.19 -23.16
N PRO A 157 17.54 -13.47 -23.38
CA PRO A 157 17.26 -14.55 -22.45
C PRO A 157 17.72 -14.20 -21.02
N GLY A 158 16.83 -14.43 -20.03
CA GLY A 158 17.07 -14.07 -18.63
C GLY A 158 16.71 -12.63 -18.24
N SER A 159 16.27 -11.79 -19.20
CA SER A 159 15.72 -10.47 -18.88
C SER A 159 14.42 -10.61 -18.10
N VAL A 160 14.29 -9.81 -17.05
CA VAL A 160 13.09 -9.79 -16.20
C VAL A 160 12.16 -8.63 -16.60
N ILE A 161 12.72 -7.46 -16.87
CA ILE A 161 11.97 -6.26 -17.27
C ILE A 161 12.79 -5.41 -18.23
N GLY A 162 12.12 -4.87 -19.23
CA GLY A 162 12.70 -4.02 -20.26
C GLY A 162 12.82 -2.57 -19.79
N SER A 163 13.83 -1.87 -20.32
CA SER A 163 14.14 -0.49 -19.93
C SER A 163 13.01 0.52 -20.25
N VAL A 164 12.23 0.27 -21.30
CA VAL A 164 11.05 1.10 -21.62
C VAL A 164 9.97 0.88 -20.58
N CYS A 165 9.62 -0.38 -20.28
CA CYS A 165 8.62 -0.73 -19.29
C CYS A 165 8.95 -0.10 -17.93
N GLU A 166 10.17 -0.31 -17.43
CA GLU A 166 10.59 0.22 -16.13
C GLU A 166 10.51 1.76 -16.05
N ARG A 167 10.94 2.47 -17.10
CA ARG A 167 10.91 3.94 -17.13
C ARG A 167 9.49 4.49 -17.21
N VAL A 168 8.63 3.83 -17.98
CA VAL A 168 7.22 4.21 -18.17
C VAL A 168 6.44 3.97 -16.89
N VAL A 169 6.54 2.77 -16.32
CA VAL A 169 5.86 2.40 -15.06
C VAL A 169 6.18 3.40 -13.95
N ARG A 170 7.46 3.73 -13.74
CA ARG A 170 7.89 4.71 -12.72
C ARG A 170 7.27 6.10 -12.92
N ARG A 171 6.96 6.49 -14.16
CA ARG A 171 6.51 7.85 -14.51
C ARG A 171 5.04 7.96 -14.87
N SER A 172 4.34 6.84 -15.06
CA SER A 172 2.92 6.86 -15.40
C SER A 172 2.11 7.55 -14.29
N ALA A 173 1.24 8.46 -14.73
CA ALA A 173 0.27 9.15 -13.88
C ALA A 173 -1.02 8.33 -13.69
N ILE A 174 -1.26 7.35 -14.57
CA ILE A 174 -2.43 6.47 -14.58
C ILE A 174 -2.06 5.03 -14.22
N ASP A 175 -3.07 4.18 -14.06
CA ASP A 175 -2.92 2.75 -13.84
C ASP A 175 -2.13 2.08 -14.98
N VAL A 176 -1.26 1.13 -14.64
CA VAL A 176 -0.41 0.43 -15.62
C VAL A 176 -0.55 -1.08 -15.49
N LEU A 177 -0.98 -1.75 -16.56
CA LEU A 177 -0.97 -3.21 -16.69
C LEU A 177 0.30 -3.67 -17.41
N VAL A 178 1.15 -4.40 -16.70
CA VAL A 178 2.38 -4.99 -17.21
C VAL A 178 2.17 -6.47 -17.47
N ILE A 179 2.21 -6.86 -18.74
CA ILE A 179 2.16 -8.26 -19.15
C ILE A 179 3.54 -8.89 -18.99
N ARG A 180 3.61 -9.91 -18.15
CA ARG A 180 4.85 -10.57 -17.74
C ARG A 180 5.11 -11.89 -18.45
N ASP A 181 4.04 -12.57 -18.85
CA ASP A 181 4.08 -13.89 -19.46
C ASP A 181 3.11 -13.88 -20.66
N PRO A 182 3.60 -13.94 -21.91
CA PRO A 182 2.72 -13.85 -23.07
C PRO A 182 1.81 -15.08 -23.23
N GLU A 183 2.16 -16.21 -22.62
CA GLU A 183 1.42 -17.47 -22.74
C GLU A 183 0.28 -17.59 -21.72
N ARG A 184 0.32 -16.80 -20.64
CA ARG A 184 -0.75 -16.77 -19.63
C ARG A 184 -1.70 -15.62 -19.87
N ALA A 185 -2.99 -15.91 -19.70
CA ALA A 185 -4.05 -14.93 -19.78
C ALA A 185 -4.51 -14.51 -18.37
N ILE A 186 -5.10 -13.31 -18.24
CA ILE A 186 -5.79 -12.94 -17.00
C ILE A 186 -6.98 -13.88 -16.84
N GLY A 187 -7.03 -14.60 -15.72
CA GLY A 187 -8.02 -15.63 -15.45
C GLY A 187 -7.52 -17.08 -15.52
N ASP A 188 -6.28 -17.34 -15.97
CA ASP A 188 -5.63 -18.67 -15.87
C ASP A 188 -5.23 -19.03 -14.42
N GLY A 189 -5.81 -18.33 -13.45
CA GLY A 189 -5.51 -18.34 -12.02
C GLY A 189 -6.21 -17.16 -11.35
N PRO A 190 -6.27 -17.12 -10.01
CA PRO A 190 -6.95 -16.05 -9.29
C PRO A 190 -6.27 -14.68 -9.52
N VAL A 191 -7.05 -13.62 -9.36
CA VAL A 191 -6.54 -12.26 -9.21
C VAL A 191 -6.22 -12.03 -7.74
N VAL A 192 -5.07 -11.46 -7.47
CA VAL A 192 -4.63 -11.12 -6.11
C VAL A 192 -4.46 -9.62 -5.99
N VAL A 193 -5.04 -9.02 -4.95
CA VAL A 193 -4.92 -7.59 -4.63
C VAL A 193 -4.12 -7.41 -3.35
N GLY A 194 -3.09 -6.58 -3.36
CA GLY A 194 -2.37 -6.19 -2.15
C GLY A 194 -3.07 -5.04 -1.43
N VAL A 195 -3.39 -5.22 -0.15
CA VAL A 195 -4.07 -4.24 0.71
C VAL A 195 -3.14 -3.81 1.84
N ASP A 196 -2.86 -2.51 1.91
CA ASP A 196 -1.98 -1.91 2.93
C ASP A 196 -2.65 -0.75 3.69
N GLY A 197 -3.96 -0.55 3.49
CA GLY A 197 -4.73 0.53 4.10
C GLY A 197 -4.60 1.90 3.41
N SER A 198 -3.72 2.05 2.42
CA SER A 198 -3.62 3.29 1.65
C SER A 198 -4.79 3.48 0.67
N ALA A 199 -5.05 4.73 0.28
CA ALA A 199 -6.08 5.02 -0.70
C ALA A 199 -5.84 4.33 -2.06
N GLN A 200 -4.57 4.10 -2.44
CA GLN A 200 -4.25 3.37 -3.67
C GLN A 200 -4.46 1.87 -3.57
N SER A 201 -4.29 1.26 -2.39
CA SER A 201 -4.59 -0.17 -2.24
C SER A 201 -6.08 -0.44 -2.23
N PHE A 202 -6.91 0.43 -1.64
CA PHE A 202 -8.36 0.34 -1.80
C PHE A 202 -8.84 0.69 -3.22
N GLY A 203 -8.17 1.61 -3.90
CA GLY A 203 -8.41 1.86 -5.33
C GLY A 203 -8.07 0.65 -6.21
N ALA A 204 -6.98 -0.06 -5.88
CA ALA A 204 -6.60 -1.33 -6.49
C ALA A 204 -7.65 -2.43 -6.21
N LEU A 205 -8.23 -2.47 -5.02
CA LEU A 205 -9.32 -3.38 -4.67
C LEU A 205 -10.56 -3.16 -5.54
N LYS A 206 -10.98 -1.90 -5.74
CA LYS A 206 -12.07 -1.56 -6.68
C LYS A 206 -11.76 -2.02 -8.11
N THR A 207 -10.51 -1.87 -8.59
CA THR A 207 -10.09 -2.44 -9.88
C THR A 207 -10.21 -3.97 -9.87
N GLY A 208 -9.81 -4.63 -8.78
CA GLY A 208 -9.95 -6.08 -8.60
C GLY A 208 -11.40 -6.55 -8.69
N PHE A 209 -12.34 -5.85 -8.05
CA PHE A 209 -13.78 -6.13 -8.16
C PHE A 209 -14.26 -6.02 -9.61
N ALA A 210 -13.91 -4.94 -10.31
CA ALA A 210 -14.33 -4.74 -11.69
C ALA A 210 -13.79 -5.83 -12.62
N ILE A 211 -12.53 -6.24 -12.46
CA ILE A 211 -11.93 -7.33 -13.25
C ILE A 211 -12.57 -8.67 -12.90
N SER A 212 -12.77 -8.95 -11.60
CA SER A 212 -13.40 -10.19 -11.12
C SER A 212 -14.82 -10.36 -11.66
N ARG A 213 -15.66 -9.31 -11.59
CA ARG A 213 -17.01 -9.31 -12.16
C ARG A 213 -16.99 -9.51 -13.67
N ARG A 214 -16.14 -8.77 -14.36
CA ARG A 214 -16.08 -8.77 -15.82
C ARG A 214 -15.63 -10.12 -16.40
N LEU A 215 -14.68 -10.78 -15.74
CA LEU A 215 -14.10 -12.03 -16.23
C LEU A 215 -14.66 -13.27 -15.52
N GLY A 216 -15.44 -13.10 -14.45
CA GLY A 216 -15.97 -14.20 -13.65
C GLY A 216 -14.90 -14.99 -12.90
N ILE A 217 -13.82 -14.32 -12.46
CA ILE A 217 -12.64 -14.97 -11.89
C ILE A 217 -12.49 -14.74 -10.37
N PRO A 218 -11.92 -15.70 -9.62
CA PRO A 218 -11.73 -15.56 -8.18
C PRO A 218 -10.83 -14.37 -7.81
N LEU A 219 -11.20 -13.66 -6.74
CA LEU A 219 -10.45 -12.53 -6.20
C LEU A 219 -9.94 -12.83 -4.79
N HIS A 220 -8.65 -12.62 -4.58
CA HIS A 220 -7.99 -12.75 -3.28
C HIS A 220 -7.48 -11.36 -2.86
N ALA A 221 -7.66 -10.97 -1.60
CA ALA A 221 -7.00 -9.83 -0.99
C ALA A 221 -5.93 -10.33 -0.02
N VAL A 222 -4.72 -9.78 -0.15
CA VAL A 222 -3.59 -10.11 0.71
C VAL A 222 -3.06 -8.86 1.40
N ALA A 223 -2.75 -8.98 2.68
CA ALA A 223 -2.00 -7.96 3.42
C ALA A 223 -0.75 -8.62 3.98
N ALA A 224 0.39 -7.90 3.99
CA ALA A 224 1.65 -8.47 4.40
C ALA A 224 2.40 -7.55 5.37
N TYR A 225 2.95 -8.14 6.44
CA TYR A 225 3.70 -7.42 7.47
C TYR A 225 5.00 -8.15 7.82
N ASP A 226 6.03 -7.40 8.20
CA ASP A 226 7.36 -7.93 8.49
C ASP A 226 7.63 -7.93 10.00
N PRO A 227 7.39 -9.03 10.72
CA PRO A 227 7.73 -9.11 12.14
C PRO A 227 9.25 -9.15 12.37
N TYR A 228 10.03 -9.58 11.37
CA TYR A 228 11.44 -9.92 11.55
C TYR A 228 12.41 -8.74 11.45
N TYR A 229 12.00 -7.65 10.78
CA TYR A 229 12.90 -6.51 10.52
C TYR A 229 13.49 -5.92 11.81
N HIS A 230 12.67 -5.79 12.85
CA HIS A 230 13.08 -5.20 14.11
C HIS A 230 14.17 -6.04 14.79
N TYR A 231 14.03 -7.36 14.83
CA TYR A 231 15.06 -8.26 15.39
C TYR A 231 16.40 -8.12 14.68
N VAL A 232 16.39 -8.07 13.34
CA VAL A 232 17.63 -7.93 12.56
C VAL A 232 18.28 -6.57 12.79
N ALA A 233 17.48 -5.49 12.79
CA ALA A 233 17.97 -4.14 13.04
C ALA A 233 18.54 -3.98 14.45
N PHE A 234 17.82 -4.43 15.48
CA PHE A 234 18.25 -4.33 16.87
C PHE A 234 19.54 -5.10 17.13
N ASN A 235 19.65 -6.33 16.64
CA ASN A 235 20.87 -7.13 16.79
C ASN A 235 22.09 -6.48 16.16
N LYS A 236 21.92 -5.83 14.99
CA LYS A 236 23.01 -5.09 14.34
C LYS A 236 23.38 -3.82 15.10
N ILE A 237 22.40 -3.06 15.56
CA ILE A 237 22.62 -1.80 16.29
C ILE A 237 23.27 -2.06 17.66
N ALA A 238 22.84 -3.10 18.36
CA ALA A 238 23.43 -3.52 19.64
C ALA A 238 24.94 -3.78 19.53
N GLY A 239 25.41 -4.30 18.39
CA GLY A 239 26.84 -4.55 18.14
C GLY A 239 27.68 -3.31 17.85
N VAL A 240 27.07 -2.13 17.64
CA VAL A 240 27.76 -0.87 17.27
C VAL A 240 27.67 0.18 18.38
N LEU A 241 26.77 0.02 19.33
CA LEU A 241 26.58 0.99 20.41
C LEU A 241 27.67 0.89 21.47
N SER A 242 28.04 2.05 22.03
CA SER A 242 28.89 2.10 23.22
C SER A 242 28.15 1.53 24.44
N ASP A 243 28.91 1.09 25.44
CA ASP A 243 28.35 0.54 26.69
C ASP A 243 27.39 1.52 27.39
N GLU A 244 27.63 2.82 27.28
CA GLU A 244 26.79 3.88 27.82
C GLU A 244 25.48 4.00 27.06
N ALA A 245 25.52 3.97 25.72
CA ALA A 245 24.34 4.06 24.88
C ALA A 245 23.48 2.78 24.98
N GLY A 246 24.11 1.61 25.11
CA GLY A 246 23.40 0.34 25.27
C GLY A 246 22.60 0.24 26.58
N LYS A 247 23.10 0.85 27.67
CA LYS A 247 22.38 0.93 28.95
C LYS A 247 21.13 1.82 28.88
N VAL A 248 21.18 2.89 28.09
CA VAL A 248 20.01 3.76 27.85
C VAL A 248 18.98 3.07 26.96
N PHE A 249 19.43 2.31 25.97
CA PHE A 249 18.55 1.66 24.99
C PHE A 249 17.77 0.46 25.56
N ARG A 250 18.26 -0.18 26.63
CA ARG A 250 17.59 -1.28 27.36
C ARG A 250 17.05 -2.41 26.45
N PHE A 251 17.92 -3.01 25.65
CA PHE A 251 17.56 -4.02 24.65
C PHE A 251 16.63 -5.13 25.13
N LYS A 252 16.88 -5.75 26.29
CA LYS A 252 16.05 -6.85 26.80
C LYS A 252 14.61 -6.45 27.09
N GLU A 253 14.39 -5.20 27.54
CA GLU A 253 13.05 -4.67 27.78
C GLU A 253 12.36 -4.31 26.45
N GLN A 254 13.10 -3.79 25.47
CA GLN A 254 12.56 -3.51 24.13
C GLN A 254 12.23 -4.80 23.37
N GLU A 255 13.12 -5.79 23.35
CA GLU A 255 12.92 -7.06 22.66
C GLU A 255 11.64 -7.77 23.12
N LYS A 256 11.43 -7.83 24.44
CA LYS A 256 10.19 -8.40 25.01
C LYS A 256 8.94 -7.61 24.62
N LEU A 257 9.02 -6.27 24.60
CA LEU A 257 7.91 -5.41 24.19
C LEU A 257 7.60 -5.58 22.68
N HIS A 258 8.61 -5.85 21.87
CA HIS A 258 8.45 -6.08 20.43
C HIS A 258 7.78 -7.43 20.12
N GLU A 259 8.20 -8.51 20.78
CA GLU A 259 7.59 -9.85 20.65
C GLU A 259 6.11 -9.85 21.08
N GLU A 260 5.78 -9.31 22.25
CA GLU A 260 4.44 -9.48 22.85
C GLU A 260 3.39 -8.44 22.39
N LEU A 261 3.81 -7.25 21.92
CA LEU A 261 2.88 -6.13 21.62
C LEU A 261 2.95 -5.62 20.19
N ILE A 262 4.13 -5.62 19.56
CA ILE A 262 4.33 -4.96 18.27
C ILE A 262 3.99 -5.89 17.10
N ASP A 263 4.45 -7.13 17.12
CA ASP A 263 4.16 -8.10 16.04
C ASP A 263 2.65 -8.40 15.97
N ASP A 264 2.03 -8.68 17.12
CA ASP A 264 0.58 -8.84 17.25
C ASP A 264 -0.20 -7.54 16.91
N GLY A 265 0.36 -6.38 17.26
CA GLY A 265 -0.22 -5.08 16.95
C GLY A 265 -0.24 -4.79 15.44
N LEU A 266 0.88 -5.04 14.76
CA LEU A 266 1.00 -4.89 13.31
C LEU A 266 0.09 -5.87 12.57
N ALA A 267 0.08 -7.14 12.99
CA ALA A 267 -0.81 -8.15 12.42
C ALA A 267 -2.28 -7.72 12.50
N LYS A 268 -2.71 -7.16 13.65
CA LYS A 268 -4.08 -6.64 13.83
C LYS A 268 -4.39 -5.46 12.90
N ILE A 269 -3.46 -4.54 12.68
CA ILE A 269 -3.66 -3.41 11.76
C ILE A 269 -3.92 -3.91 10.34
N TYR A 270 -3.06 -4.81 9.84
CA TYR A 270 -3.21 -5.35 8.48
C TYR A 270 -4.43 -6.27 8.35
N GLN A 271 -4.77 -7.02 9.40
CA GLN A 271 -6.03 -7.78 9.44
C GLN A 271 -7.23 -6.85 9.33
N ALA A 272 -7.24 -5.73 10.06
CA ALA A 272 -8.33 -4.76 9.98
C ALA A 272 -8.49 -4.17 8.57
N HIS A 273 -7.40 -3.94 7.84
CA HIS A 273 -7.47 -3.52 6.44
C HIS A 273 -8.09 -4.59 5.52
N LEU A 274 -7.86 -5.89 5.81
CA LEU A 274 -8.53 -6.98 5.10
C LEU A 274 -10.02 -7.07 5.45
N GLU A 275 -10.42 -6.78 6.69
CA GLU A 275 -11.83 -6.72 7.06
C GLU A 275 -12.57 -5.57 6.37
N VAL A 276 -11.94 -4.39 6.26
CA VAL A 276 -12.47 -3.29 5.43
C VAL A 276 -12.65 -3.75 3.98
N ALA A 277 -11.68 -4.50 3.43
CA ALA A 277 -11.78 -5.06 2.10
C ALA A 277 -12.95 -6.06 1.95
N ARG A 278 -13.23 -6.86 2.99
CA ARG A 278 -14.38 -7.78 3.05
C ARG A 278 -15.70 -7.04 2.98
N VAL A 279 -15.88 -6.00 3.80
CA VAL A 279 -17.10 -5.17 3.81
C VAL A 279 -17.32 -4.55 2.44
N MET A 280 -16.28 -3.98 1.84
CA MET A 280 -16.37 -3.44 0.48
C MET A 280 -16.75 -4.49 -0.57
N ALA A 281 -16.27 -5.73 -0.42
CA ALA A 281 -16.60 -6.82 -1.33
C ALA A 281 -18.05 -7.27 -1.20
N GLU A 282 -18.59 -7.30 0.03
CA GLU A 282 -19.99 -7.62 0.31
C GLU A 282 -20.94 -6.60 -0.30
N GLU A 283 -20.63 -5.30 -0.18
CA GLU A 283 -21.39 -4.22 -0.83
C GLU A 283 -21.42 -4.34 -2.36
N GLU A 284 -20.32 -4.80 -2.96
CA GLU A 284 -20.18 -4.97 -4.41
C GLU A 284 -20.65 -6.35 -4.91
N GLY A 285 -21.05 -7.26 -4.02
CA GLY A 285 -21.47 -8.62 -4.34
C GLY A 285 -20.35 -9.52 -4.86
N VAL A 286 -19.08 -9.23 -4.54
CA VAL A 286 -17.91 -9.99 -5.01
C VAL A 286 -17.43 -10.95 -3.93
N LYS A 287 -17.23 -12.22 -4.29
CA LYS A 287 -16.62 -13.19 -3.37
C LYS A 287 -15.12 -12.91 -3.24
N LEU A 288 -14.69 -12.57 -2.03
CA LEU A 288 -13.29 -12.25 -1.72
C LEU A 288 -12.69 -13.28 -0.75
N THR A 289 -11.52 -13.82 -1.11
CA THR A 289 -10.68 -14.64 -0.20
C THR A 289 -9.67 -13.72 0.48
N LEU A 290 -9.53 -13.78 1.81
CA LEU A 290 -8.57 -12.98 2.56
C LEU A 290 -7.38 -13.84 3.00
N GLU A 291 -6.17 -13.30 2.94
CA GLU A 291 -4.98 -13.92 3.54
C GLU A 291 -4.07 -12.84 4.15
N LEU A 292 -3.75 -13.00 5.43
CA LEU A 292 -2.70 -12.22 6.09
C LEU A 292 -1.36 -12.98 5.97
N LEU A 293 -0.34 -12.30 5.49
CA LEU A 293 0.98 -12.87 5.19
C LEU A 293 2.04 -12.31 6.13
N ASP A 294 2.85 -13.20 6.70
CA ASP A 294 4.01 -12.83 7.51
C ASP A 294 5.31 -12.82 6.69
N GLY A 295 6.18 -11.86 7.01
CA GLY A 295 7.50 -11.71 6.43
C GLY A 295 7.67 -10.50 5.53
N LYS A 296 8.80 -10.43 4.83
CA LYS A 296 9.10 -9.26 3.99
C LYS A 296 8.03 -9.11 2.90
N PRO A 297 7.28 -7.98 2.80
CA PRO A 297 6.01 -7.95 2.07
C PRO A 297 6.12 -8.39 0.61
N TYR A 298 7.06 -7.83 -0.16
CA TYR A 298 7.23 -8.22 -1.57
C TYR A 298 7.55 -9.71 -1.75
N ARG A 299 8.25 -10.32 -0.79
CA ARG A 299 8.64 -11.74 -0.84
C ARG A 299 7.46 -12.63 -0.47
N ALA A 300 6.81 -12.34 0.65
CA ALA A 300 5.64 -13.08 1.11
C ALA A 300 4.51 -13.05 0.06
N ILE A 301 4.26 -11.89 -0.54
CA ILE A 301 3.29 -11.76 -1.64
C ILE A 301 3.74 -12.58 -2.85
N ALA A 302 5.01 -12.51 -3.28
CA ALA A 302 5.49 -13.29 -4.42
C ALA A 302 5.37 -14.81 -4.19
N ASP A 303 5.69 -15.28 -2.99
CA ASP A 303 5.55 -16.69 -2.61
C ASP A 303 4.07 -17.12 -2.60
N TYR A 304 3.16 -16.26 -2.10
CA TYR A 304 1.72 -16.50 -2.17
C TYR A 304 1.20 -16.56 -3.62
N LEU A 305 1.61 -15.63 -4.48
CA LEU A 305 1.25 -15.62 -5.90
C LEU A 305 1.62 -16.93 -6.59
N GLY A 306 2.82 -17.46 -6.30
CA GLY A 306 3.26 -18.76 -6.77
C GLY A 306 2.42 -19.91 -6.21
N LYS A 307 2.16 -19.90 -4.90
CA LYS A 307 1.35 -20.92 -4.20
C LYS A 307 -0.05 -21.07 -4.79
N VAL A 308 -0.71 -19.96 -5.13
CA VAL A 308 -2.08 -19.97 -5.67
C VAL A 308 -2.14 -19.99 -7.20
N GLY A 309 -0.98 -19.94 -7.88
CA GLY A 309 -0.90 -19.87 -9.33
C GLY A 309 -1.58 -18.61 -9.90
N ALA A 310 -1.46 -17.47 -9.22
CA ALA A 310 -2.12 -16.23 -9.59
C ALA A 310 -1.86 -15.85 -11.05
N SER A 311 -2.86 -15.27 -11.73
CA SER A 311 -2.72 -14.77 -13.10
C SER A 311 -2.43 -13.26 -13.15
N LEU A 312 -2.87 -12.53 -12.13
CA LEU A 312 -2.69 -11.08 -12.00
C LEU A 312 -2.50 -10.67 -10.54
N LEU A 313 -1.51 -9.83 -10.29
CA LEU A 313 -1.34 -9.07 -9.06
C LEU A 313 -1.78 -7.62 -9.29
N ILE A 314 -2.60 -7.06 -8.40
CA ILE A 314 -2.99 -5.65 -8.40
C ILE A 314 -2.53 -5.01 -7.10
N ILE A 315 -1.74 -3.94 -7.20
CA ILE A 315 -1.23 -3.19 -6.04
C ILE A 315 -1.22 -1.70 -6.35
N GLY A 316 -1.27 -0.87 -5.31
CA GLY A 316 -0.95 0.55 -5.46
C GLY A 316 0.48 0.75 -5.96
N LYS A 317 0.71 1.73 -6.83
CA LYS A 317 2.06 2.12 -7.26
C LYS A 317 2.87 2.63 -6.07
N ILE A 318 2.21 3.32 -5.15
CA ILE A 318 2.73 3.76 -3.86
C ILE A 318 1.80 3.29 -2.74
N GLY A 319 2.34 3.19 -1.53
CA GLY A 319 1.61 2.67 -0.36
C GLY A 319 1.50 3.68 0.78
N ILE A 320 1.11 3.20 1.96
CA ILE A 320 0.79 4.03 3.13
C ILE A 320 1.97 4.88 3.66
N HIS A 321 3.21 4.48 3.38
CA HIS A 321 4.43 5.20 3.79
C HIS A 321 5.00 6.14 2.72
N ALA A 322 4.24 6.43 1.67
CA ALA A 322 4.70 7.29 0.59
C ALA A 322 4.79 8.76 1.03
N ASP A 323 5.85 9.44 0.60
CA ASP A 323 5.95 10.90 0.65
C ASP A 323 5.60 11.52 -0.71
N SER A 324 5.62 12.85 -0.78
CA SER A 324 5.26 13.60 -2.00
C SER A 324 6.26 13.47 -3.16
N TYR A 325 7.46 12.97 -2.91
CA TYR A 325 8.53 12.83 -3.91
C TYR A 325 8.70 11.40 -4.42
N LEU A 326 8.10 10.41 -3.74
CA LEU A 326 8.19 9.01 -4.09
C LEU A 326 7.43 8.71 -5.40
N ASP A 327 8.14 8.22 -6.41
CA ASP A 327 7.55 7.89 -7.70
C ASP A 327 6.97 6.46 -7.75
N ILE A 328 7.63 5.49 -7.12
CA ILE A 328 7.17 4.10 -6.94
C ILE A 328 7.57 3.57 -5.55
N GLY A 329 6.70 2.79 -4.93
CA GLY A 329 6.98 2.12 -3.66
C GLY A 329 7.96 0.96 -3.83
N GLY A 330 8.82 0.73 -2.83
CA GLY A 330 9.81 -0.36 -2.88
C GLY A 330 9.20 -1.76 -3.01
N ASN A 331 8.05 -2.02 -2.39
CA ASN A 331 7.34 -3.29 -2.58
C ASN A 331 6.80 -3.43 -4.01
N ALA A 332 6.23 -2.35 -4.56
CA ALA A 332 5.71 -2.34 -5.92
C ALA A 332 6.81 -2.54 -6.97
N GLU A 333 7.97 -1.88 -6.79
CA GLU A 333 9.12 -2.05 -7.69
C GLU A 333 9.71 -3.46 -7.62
N ASN A 334 9.81 -4.06 -6.43
CA ASN A 334 10.27 -5.45 -6.31
C ASN A 334 9.28 -6.43 -6.93
N LEU A 335 7.98 -6.32 -6.61
CA LEU A 335 6.94 -7.19 -7.17
C LEU A 335 6.82 -7.08 -8.69
N LEU A 336 7.02 -5.88 -9.26
CA LEU A 336 7.11 -5.68 -10.70
C LEU A 336 8.19 -6.56 -11.35
N ARG A 337 9.29 -6.82 -10.64
CA ARG A 337 10.39 -7.67 -11.12
C ARG A 337 10.21 -9.15 -10.74
N THR A 338 9.68 -9.43 -9.56
CA THR A 338 9.71 -10.79 -9.00
C THR A 338 8.38 -11.54 -9.09
N ALA A 339 7.25 -10.87 -9.35
CA ALA A 339 5.96 -11.53 -9.44
C ALA A 339 5.96 -12.57 -10.60
N PRO A 340 5.42 -13.78 -10.37
CA PRO A 340 5.33 -14.85 -11.36
C PRO A 340 4.14 -14.69 -12.32
N CYS A 341 3.42 -13.57 -12.24
CA CYS A 341 2.20 -13.29 -12.97
C CYS A 341 2.20 -11.86 -13.51
N HIS A 342 1.16 -11.45 -14.24
CA HIS A 342 1.02 -10.06 -14.68
C HIS A 342 0.88 -9.13 -13.47
N VAL A 343 1.24 -7.86 -13.65
CA VAL A 343 1.21 -6.87 -12.56
C VAL A 343 0.45 -5.64 -13.00
N TRP A 344 -0.52 -5.25 -12.19
CA TRP A 344 -1.26 -3.99 -12.30
C TRP A 344 -0.80 -3.04 -11.20
N LEU A 345 -0.27 -1.89 -11.60
CA LEU A 345 0.15 -0.82 -10.70
C LEU A 345 -0.89 0.29 -10.72
N GLY A 346 -1.69 0.35 -9.66
CA GLY A 346 -2.81 1.27 -9.49
C GLY A 346 -2.35 2.66 -9.08
N ARG A 347 -2.94 3.67 -9.70
CA ARG A 347 -2.87 5.10 -9.34
C ARG A 347 -4.20 5.61 -8.83
N THR A 348 -5.29 4.94 -9.19
CA THR A 348 -6.62 5.23 -8.69
C THR A 348 -6.65 5.20 -7.16
N THR A 349 -7.25 6.22 -6.55
CA THR A 349 -7.41 6.31 -5.10
C THR A 349 -8.87 6.15 -4.72
N TYR A 350 -9.11 5.41 -3.65
CA TYR A 350 -10.43 5.30 -3.02
C TYR A 350 -10.24 5.35 -1.50
N VAL A 351 -11.10 6.10 -0.82
CA VAL A 351 -11.12 6.16 0.64
C VAL A 351 -12.46 5.56 1.08
N PRO A 352 -12.44 4.41 1.78
CA PRO A 352 -13.67 3.81 2.28
C PRO A 352 -14.40 4.73 3.26
N PRO A 353 -15.72 4.58 3.42
CA PRO A 353 -16.50 5.33 4.40
C PRO A 353 -15.90 5.24 5.82
N LEU A 354 -15.95 6.35 6.53
CA LEU A 354 -15.22 6.58 7.79
C LEU A 354 -15.72 5.69 8.92
N ASP A 355 -17.02 5.39 8.91
CA ASP A 355 -17.69 4.40 9.76
C ASP A 355 -17.17 2.98 9.51
N VAL A 356 -17.07 2.54 8.25
CA VAL A 356 -16.53 1.20 7.91
C VAL A 356 -15.08 1.07 8.38
N VAL A 357 -14.25 2.08 8.13
CA VAL A 357 -12.85 2.06 8.59
C VAL A 357 -12.79 2.06 10.12
N ALA A 358 -13.57 2.90 10.78
CA ALA A 358 -13.49 3.04 12.23
C ALA A 358 -14.01 1.81 12.97
N GLU A 359 -15.09 1.18 12.50
CA GLU A 359 -15.62 -0.05 13.11
C GLU A 359 -14.61 -1.21 13.04
N GLU A 360 -13.88 -1.35 11.95
CA GLU A 360 -12.94 -2.46 11.76
C GLU A 360 -11.53 -2.17 12.30
N THR A 361 -11.11 -0.91 12.35
CA THR A 361 -9.73 -0.54 12.74
C THR A 361 -9.60 0.05 14.15
N MET A 362 -10.70 0.48 14.78
CA MET A 362 -10.64 1.13 16.10
C MET A 362 -11.09 0.22 17.23
N THR A 363 -10.30 0.21 18.31
CA THR A 363 -10.65 -0.46 19.56
C THR A 363 -10.97 0.58 20.63
N TRP A 364 -12.08 0.39 21.35
CA TRP A 364 -12.45 1.26 22.47
C TRP A 364 -11.89 0.71 23.78
N SER A 365 -11.41 1.58 24.65
CA SER A 365 -11.18 1.20 26.05
C SER A 365 -12.53 0.95 26.73
N ASN A 366 -12.58 0.01 27.68
CA ASN A 366 -13.79 -0.27 28.44
C ASN A 366 -14.39 1.00 29.07
N GLU A 367 -13.53 1.90 29.57
CA GLU A 367 -13.93 3.17 30.17
C GLU A 367 -14.50 4.16 29.15
N ALA A 368 -13.99 4.16 27.92
CA ALA A 368 -14.50 5.00 26.84
C ALA A 368 -15.90 4.51 26.39
N GLU A 369 -16.05 3.19 26.28
CA GLU A 369 -17.31 2.54 25.90
C GLU A 369 -18.40 2.75 26.95
N GLU A 370 -18.06 2.55 28.23
CA GLU A 370 -18.96 2.81 29.35
C GLU A 370 -19.40 4.28 29.37
N MET A 371 -18.49 5.21 29.12
CA MET A 371 -18.80 6.63 29.06
C MET A 371 -19.73 6.97 27.88
N LEU A 372 -19.47 6.43 26.69
CA LEU A 372 -20.33 6.65 25.52
C LEU A 372 -21.74 6.08 25.74
N ASN A 373 -21.85 4.92 26.39
CA ASN A 373 -23.13 4.28 26.69
C ASN A 373 -23.98 5.09 27.68
N ARG A 374 -23.37 5.92 28.52
CA ARG A 374 -24.08 6.87 29.40
C ARG A 374 -24.68 8.07 28.65
N ALA A 375 -24.30 8.31 27.39
CA ALA A 375 -24.89 9.37 26.58
C ALA A 375 -26.35 9.06 26.19
N PRO A 376 -27.22 10.07 26.02
CA PRO A 376 -28.58 9.90 25.54
C PRO A 376 -28.63 9.16 24.20
N GLU A 377 -29.63 8.29 24.02
CA GLU A 377 -29.73 7.39 22.86
C GLU A 377 -29.73 8.14 21.52
N PHE A 378 -30.44 9.27 21.43
CA PHE A 378 -30.50 10.10 20.23
C PHE A 378 -29.17 10.78 19.85
N ALA A 379 -28.23 10.92 20.79
CA ALA A 379 -26.94 11.59 20.60
C ALA A 379 -25.76 10.59 20.50
N ARG A 380 -25.96 9.33 20.90
CA ARG A 380 -24.89 8.32 21.01
C ARG A 380 -24.22 8.03 19.67
N GLY A 381 -25.01 7.90 18.60
CA GLY A 381 -24.48 7.69 17.24
C GLY A 381 -23.59 8.85 16.78
N MET A 382 -24.08 10.08 16.93
CA MET A 382 -23.33 11.29 16.58
C MET A 382 -22.04 11.44 17.41
N ALA A 383 -22.11 11.17 18.72
CA ALA A 383 -20.94 11.21 19.60
C ALA A 383 -19.92 10.15 19.20
N ARG A 384 -20.35 8.93 18.87
CA ARG A 384 -19.46 7.85 18.40
C ARG A 384 -18.72 8.27 17.14
N THR A 385 -19.43 8.75 16.12
CA THR A 385 -18.83 9.24 14.87
C THR A 385 -17.84 10.38 15.12
N ALA A 386 -18.18 11.32 16.02
CA ALA A 386 -17.29 12.44 16.33
C ALA A 386 -16.01 12.01 17.06
N VAL A 387 -16.08 11.01 17.95
CA VAL A 387 -14.89 10.43 18.60
C VAL A 387 -14.03 9.66 17.61
N MET A 388 -14.65 8.85 16.76
CA MET A 388 -13.92 8.12 15.71
C MET A 388 -13.21 9.10 14.76
N ARG A 389 -13.87 10.18 14.36
CA ARG A 389 -13.25 11.22 13.53
C ARG A 389 -12.06 11.88 14.22
N LEU A 390 -12.20 12.26 15.49
CA LEU A 390 -11.10 12.85 16.27
C LEU A 390 -9.91 11.89 16.38
N ALA A 391 -10.18 10.61 16.68
CA ALA A 391 -9.15 9.59 16.81
C ALA A 391 -8.41 9.40 15.48
N GLN A 392 -9.13 9.35 14.36
CA GLN A 392 -8.53 9.18 13.04
C GLN A 392 -7.71 10.40 12.61
N ASP A 393 -8.22 11.63 12.81
CA ASP A 393 -7.48 12.87 12.53
C ASP A 393 -6.19 12.96 13.35
N SER A 394 -6.16 12.32 14.52
CA SER A 394 -5.00 12.27 15.42
C SER A 394 -4.11 11.02 15.20
N GLY A 395 -4.49 10.12 14.29
CA GLY A 395 -3.77 8.86 14.01
C GLY A 395 -3.90 7.79 15.10
N HIS A 396 -4.89 7.87 15.98
CA HIS A 396 -5.14 6.91 17.05
C HIS A 396 -6.14 5.83 16.62
N THR A 397 -5.77 4.57 16.78
CA THR A 397 -6.65 3.40 16.61
C THR A 397 -7.22 2.87 17.94
N PHE A 398 -6.73 3.38 19.07
CA PHE A 398 -7.24 3.04 20.40
C PHE A 398 -7.93 4.25 21.04
N ILE A 399 -9.25 4.15 21.18
CA ILE A 399 -10.08 5.23 21.72
C ILE A 399 -10.08 5.17 23.24
N THR A 400 -9.60 6.24 23.85
CA THR A 400 -9.55 6.39 25.31
C THR A 400 -10.68 7.26 25.82
N ARG A 401 -10.99 7.12 27.11
CA ARG A 401 -11.99 7.96 27.79
C ARG A 401 -11.72 9.46 27.61
N SER A 402 -10.46 9.89 27.63
CA SER A 402 -10.11 11.31 27.47
C SER A 402 -10.51 11.87 26.10
N MET A 403 -10.48 11.06 25.04
CA MET A 403 -10.96 11.47 23.71
C MET A 403 -12.47 11.66 23.71
N VAL A 404 -13.22 10.76 24.38
CA VAL A 404 -14.68 10.88 24.54
C VAL A 404 -15.04 12.16 25.32
N GLU A 405 -14.29 12.48 26.38
CA GLU A 405 -14.45 13.71 27.15
C GLU A 405 -14.19 14.97 26.31
N GLU A 406 -13.18 14.93 25.45
CA GLU A 406 -12.87 16.05 24.55
C GLU A 406 -14.02 16.33 23.57
N VAL A 407 -14.55 15.27 22.94
CA VAL A 407 -15.66 15.39 22.00
C VAL A 407 -16.95 15.86 22.68
N ALA A 408 -17.25 15.32 23.86
CA ALA A 408 -18.41 15.74 24.65
C ALA A 408 -18.38 17.24 24.98
N LYS A 409 -17.19 17.82 25.23
CA LYS A 409 -17.02 19.26 25.44
C LYS A 409 -17.28 20.08 24.17
N LYS A 410 -16.94 19.57 23.00
CA LYS A 410 -17.10 20.26 21.70
C LYS A 410 -18.55 20.26 21.18
N LEU A 411 -19.33 19.21 21.46
CA LEU A 411 -20.68 19.00 20.90
C LEU A 411 -21.82 19.72 21.62
N MET A 412 -21.59 20.40 22.75
CA MET A 412 -22.65 21.09 23.49
C MET A 412 -22.58 22.63 23.31
N PRO A 413 -23.43 23.25 22.47
CA PRO A 413 -23.55 24.70 22.39
C PRO A 413 -24.55 25.21 23.43
N GLY A 414 -24.09 25.99 24.42
CA GLY A 414 -24.96 26.65 25.41
C GLY A 414 -24.95 26.05 26.82
N GLY A 415 -24.06 25.12 27.14
CA GLY A 415 -23.75 24.75 28.52
C GLY A 415 -22.92 25.84 29.22
N GLY A 416 -23.51 27.02 29.42
CA GLY A 416 -22.92 28.10 30.20
C GLY A 416 -22.69 27.67 31.65
N GLY A 417 -21.43 27.42 31.98
CA GLY A 417 -20.79 27.81 33.23
C GLY A 417 -21.47 27.44 34.54
N GLY A 418 -21.15 26.25 35.05
CA GLY A 418 -20.82 26.16 36.47
C GLY A 418 -19.39 26.67 36.66
N LYS A 419 -19.20 27.93 37.09
CA LYS A 419 -17.94 28.30 37.77
C LYS A 419 -17.87 27.49 39.06
N CYS A 420 -17.11 26.41 39.07
CA CYS A 420 -16.58 25.85 40.31
C CYS A 420 -15.31 26.64 40.64
N PRO A 421 -15.19 27.26 41.83
CA PRO A 421 -14.04 28.09 42.16
C PRO A 421 -12.87 27.18 42.51
N TYR A 422 -11.90 27.02 41.63
CA TYR A 422 -10.51 26.88 42.05
C TYR A 422 -9.61 27.14 40.83
N SER A 423 -9.01 28.33 40.82
CA SER A 423 -7.67 28.51 40.28
C SER A 423 -6.82 27.33 40.75
N GLY A 424 -6.28 26.54 39.82
CA GLY A 424 -5.27 25.54 40.13
C GLY A 424 -4.01 26.24 40.64
N GLN A 425 -4.05 26.68 41.90
CA GLN A 425 -2.89 26.61 42.76
C GLN A 425 -2.48 25.15 42.77
N ASP A 426 -1.18 24.92 42.60
CA ASP A 426 -0.52 23.71 43.02
C ASP A 426 -1.14 23.21 44.32
N LYS A 427 -1.89 22.11 44.21
CA LYS A 427 -2.11 21.21 45.33
C LYS A 427 -1.43 19.94 44.93
N GLU A 428 -0.15 19.87 45.32
CA GLU A 428 0.38 18.66 45.94
C GLU A 428 -0.78 17.92 46.60
N LYS A 429 -1.15 16.76 46.07
CA LYS A 429 -1.76 15.76 46.92
C LYS A 429 -0.72 15.52 48.00
N ALA A 430 -0.94 16.09 49.18
CA ALA A 430 -0.24 15.68 50.38
C ALA A 430 -0.32 14.15 50.39
N LYS A 431 0.83 13.50 50.16
CA LYS A 431 1.03 12.13 50.57
C LYS A 431 0.54 12.10 52.02
N GLN A 432 -0.53 11.38 52.31
CA GLN A 432 -0.70 10.92 53.67
C GLN A 432 0.49 10.02 53.91
N GLU A 433 1.53 10.58 54.53
CA GLU A 433 2.66 9.81 55.03
C GLU A 433 2.07 8.77 55.97
N LEU A 434 2.05 7.52 55.52
CA LEU A 434 1.67 6.39 56.34
C LEU A 434 2.58 6.45 57.58
N THR A 435 1.99 6.48 58.77
CA THR A 435 2.80 6.50 59.99
C THR A 435 3.42 5.12 60.18
N TRP A 436 4.73 5.09 60.38
CA TRP A 436 5.46 3.85 60.59
C TRP A 436 5.36 3.43 62.05
N THR A 437 5.34 2.12 62.31
CA THR A 437 5.58 1.64 63.69
C THR A 437 7.07 1.78 64.03
N ASP A 438 7.40 2.01 65.30
CA ASP A 438 8.79 2.18 65.75
C ASP A 438 9.68 0.99 65.32
N GLU A 439 9.12 -0.21 65.35
CA GLU A 439 9.74 -1.44 64.87
C GLU A 439 10.04 -1.43 63.35
N ALA A 440 9.12 -0.91 62.53
CA ALA A 440 9.30 -0.81 61.09
C ALA A 440 10.35 0.25 60.72
N THR A 441 10.38 1.36 61.46
CA THR A 441 11.36 2.43 61.29
C THR A 441 12.76 1.94 61.64
N ALA A 442 12.92 1.25 62.77
CA ALA A 442 14.20 0.69 63.22
C ALA A 442 14.80 -0.30 62.20
N LEU A 443 13.96 -1.12 61.54
CA LEU A 443 14.42 -2.08 60.52
C LEU A 443 15.02 -1.40 59.29
N VAL A 444 14.50 -0.24 58.86
CA VAL A 444 15.03 0.48 57.70
C VAL A 444 16.24 1.34 58.09
N GLU A 445 16.24 1.93 59.28
CA GLU A 445 17.34 2.78 59.76
C GLU A 445 18.57 1.96 60.19
N GLY A 446 18.39 0.67 60.51
CA GLY A 446 19.49 -0.26 60.73
C GLY A 446 20.25 -0.69 59.46
N LEU A 447 19.81 -0.29 58.27
CA LEU A 447 20.49 -0.63 57.01
C LEU A 447 21.64 0.34 56.72
N ASN A 448 22.85 -0.22 56.52
CA ASN A 448 24.06 0.57 56.22
C ASN A 448 24.03 1.24 54.83
N ASP A 449 23.23 0.74 53.88
CA ASP A 449 23.08 1.30 52.53
C ASP A 449 21.84 2.21 52.44
N LYS A 450 22.08 3.52 52.31
CA LYS A 450 21.04 4.55 52.24
C LYS A 450 20.16 4.45 50.99
N ALA A 451 20.71 3.99 49.86
CA ALA A 451 19.95 3.85 48.62
C ALA A 451 19.01 2.64 48.69
N LEU A 452 19.48 1.53 49.28
CA LEU A 452 18.65 0.35 49.54
C LEU A 452 17.55 0.66 50.56
N ALA A 453 17.87 1.37 51.64
CA ALA A 453 16.91 1.81 52.65
C ALA A 453 15.81 2.70 52.05
N GLY A 454 16.16 3.62 51.15
CA GLY A 454 15.19 4.45 50.42
C GLY A 454 14.24 3.63 49.53
N ASN A 455 14.77 2.61 48.84
CA ASN A 455 13.98 1.72 47.99
C ASN A 455 13.02 0.84 48.81
N ILE A 456 13.48 0.30 49.94
CA ILE A 456 12.67 -0.53 50.83
C ILE A 456 11.55 0.29 51.47
N ARG A 457 11.82 1.56 51.87
CA ARG A 457 10.79 2.49 52.37
C ARG A 457 9.64 2.67 51.38
N LEU A 458 9.97 2.97 50.12
CA LEU A 458 8.98 3.14 49.04
C LEU A 458 8.15 1.87 48.78
N ARG A 459 8.78 0.69 48.86
CA ARG A 459 8.11 -0.60 48.64
C ARG A 459 7.19 -0.98 49.81
N ALA A 460 7.64 -0.75 51.04
CA ALA A 460 6.85 -1.01 52.25
C ALA A 460 5.61 -0.10 52.34
N GLU A 461 5.74 1.19 52.01
CA GLU A 461 4.60 2.12 51.92
C GLU A 461 3.58 1.67 50.87
N LYS A 462 4.06 1.23 49.70
CA LYS A 462 3.19 0.74 48.62
C LYS A 462 2.52 -0.59 48.97
N SER A 463 3.20 -1.46 49.73
CA SER A 463 2.64 -2.72 50.25
C SER A 463 1.52 -2.46 51.27
N ALA A 464 1.78 -1.59 52.26
CA ALA A 464 0.79 -1.20 53.26
C ALA A 464 -0.45 -0.56 52.62
N HIS A 465 -0.23 0.31 51.63
CA HIS A 465 -1.33 0.98 50.91
C HIS A 465 -2.18 0.00 50.09
N ARG A 466 -1.56 -0.99 49.44
CA ARG A 466 -2.26 -2.05 48.68
C ARG A 466 -3.09 -2.98 49.56
N GLU A 467 -2.65 -3.21 50.79
CA GLU A 467 -3.40 -4.00 51.79
C GLU A 467 -4.37 -3.12 52.62
N GLY A 468 -4.56 -1.85 52.23
CA GLY A 468 -5.53 -0.93 52.83
C GLY A 468 -5.19 -0.49 54.26
N ARG A 469 -3.92 -0.59 54.69
CA ARG A 469 -3.48 -0.24 56.04
C ARG A 469 -3.09 1.23 56.13
N GLU A 470 -3.42 1.87 57.25
CA GLU A 470 -3.06 3.27 57.55
C GLU A 470 -1.66 3.45 58.18
N LYS A 471 -1.01 2.35 58.57
CA LYS A 471 0.35 2.33 59.14
C LYS A 471 1.21 1.25 58.51
N VAL A 472 2.47 1.58 58.22
CA VAL A 472 3.48 0.60 57.77
C VAL A 472 3.94 -0.19 58.99
N LYS A 473 3.73 -1.51 58.99
CA LYS A 473 4.17 -2.41 60.07
C LYS A 473 5.47 -3.11 59.68
N ALA A 474 6.17 -3.69 60.65
CA ALA A 474 7.41 -4.43 60.40
C ALA A 474 7.24 -5.55 59.34
N VAL A 475 6.07 -6.19 59.29
CA VAL A 475 5.74 -7.20 58.28
C VAL A 475 5.70 -6.67 56.84
N ASP A 476 5.46 -5.37 56.64
CA ASP A 476 5.48 -4.73 55.33
C ASP A 476 6.91 -4.39 54.89
N VAL A 477 7.87 -4.38 55.82
CA VAL A 477 9.30 -4.13 55.58
C VAL A 477 10.07 -5.44 55.42
N LEU A 478 9.84 -6.41 56.31
CA LEU A 478 10.56 -7.69 56.37
C LEU A 478 10.45 -8.50 55.06
N LYS A 479 9.31 -8.40 54.37
CA LYS A 479 9.09 -9.00 53.03
C LYS A 479 10.14 -8.59 51.99
N PHE A 480 10.86 -7.49 52.22
CA PHE A 480 11.84 -6.93 51.30
C PHE A 480 13.27 -6.94 51.87
N LEU A 481 13.46 -7.47 53.08
CA LEU A 481 14.77 -7.66 53.72
C LEU A 481 15.31 -9.08 53.49
N ASP A 482 14.44 -10.10 53.45
CA ASP A 482 14.82 -11.51 53.31
C ASP A 482 15.02 -11.93 51.84
N GLY A 483 15.79 -11.14 51.09
CA GLY A 483 16.22 -11.44 49.72
C GLY A 483 17.72 -11.42 49.53
N GLY A 484 18.50 -11.46 50.62
CA GLY A 484 19.96 -11.45 50.56
C GLY A 484 20.59 -12.13 51.78
N GLY A 485 20.83 -13.43 51.67
CA GLY A 485 21.67 -14.17 52.62
C GLY A 485 21.26 -15.63 52.84
N GLU A 486 21.42 -16.49 51.84
CA GLU A 486 22.40 -17.60 51.81
C GLU A 486 22.72 -17.93 50.35
#